data_AF-A0A950B1R6-F1
#
_entry.id   AF-A0A950B1R6-F1
#
_cell.length_a   1.000
_cell.length_b   1.000
_cell.length_c   1.000
_cell.angle_alpha   90.00
_cell.angle_beta   90.00
_cell.angle_gamma   90.00
#
_symmetry.space_group_name_H-M   'P 1'
#
loop_
_entity.id
_entity.type
_entity.pdbx_description
1 polymer ?
#
loop_
_entity_poly.entity_id
_entity_poly.type
_entity_poly.pdbx_seq_one_letter_code
_entity_poly.pdbx_strand_id
1 'polypeptide(L)'
;RHLDKRFYLRPEWTYDLRELAFEHVGMSRNYTAALLKAKLQPALAELEGIDFLEPMTAAERYTKTGRGAWNIRLIRKLPAPAETKPAETKPAEPESTGLERELVERGVTQAVAAELVRDVPADRIRRQVEVVDWLRQTKPKRIKDLGAYLAQAIRQDFAPPAGFKGRAERAAAEATARAEQDRQEQARRATARAQAERDRVQAYWEALPPERRAALDAAALDQADPADRAAYEAATAPPLRRMFQAGLRDAHIRRLLGLFPSAPDREIGRGPMESQV
;
A
#
# COMPACT_ATOMS: atom_id res chain seq x y z
N ARG A 1 27.36 26.24 -2.38
CA ARG A 1 26.25 25.76 -1.52
C ARG A 1 24.97 25.40 -2.28
N HIS A 2 24.50 26.20 -3.26
CA HIS A 2 23.29 25.86 -4.03
C HIS A 2 23.42 24.57 -4.85
N LEU A 3 24.51 24.46 -5.62
CA LEU A 3 24.78 23.31 -6.51
C LEU A 3 25.04 22.01 -5.74
N ASP A 4 25.74 22.09 -4.62
CA ASP A 4 26.08 20.95 -3.74
C ASP A 4 24.83 20.15 -3.33
N LYS A 5 23.75 20.83 -2.90
CA LYS A 5 22.48 20.17 -2.53
C LYS A 5 21.77 19.50 -3.71
N ARG A 6 21.83 20.09 -4.91
CA ARG A 6 21.12 19.59 -6.10
C ARG A 6 21.82 18.38 -6.71
N PHE A 7 23.16 18.37 -6.67
CA PHE A 7 23.95 17.25 -7.17
C PHE A 7 23.86 15.97 -6.32
N TYR A 8 23.19 15.97 -5.15
CA TYR A 8 22.82 14.74 -4.44
C TYR A 8 21.70 13.96 -5.11
N LEU A 9 20.84 14.61 -5.90
CA LEU A 9 19.68 13.98 -6.51
C LEU A 9 19.97 13.51 -7.94
N ARG A 10 20.76 14.27 -8.71
CA ARG A 10 21.16 13.95 -10.09
C ARG A 10 22.53 14.59 -10.40
N PRO A 11 23.41 13.90 -11.15
CA PRO A 11 24.75 14.41 -11.47
C PRO A 11 24.77 15.55 -12.50
N GLU A 12 23.68 15.72 -13.25
CA GLU A 12 23.52 16.75 -14.27
C GLU A 12 22.29 17.62 -13.96
N TRP A 13 22.46 18.93 -14.10
CA TRP A 13 21.37 19.89 -13.98
C TRP A 13 21.43 20.95 -15.07
N THR A 14 20.27 21.29 -15.59
CA THR A 14 20.07 22.41 -16.52
C THR A 14 19.16 23.44 -15.87
N TYR A 15 19.59 24.70 -15.86
CA TYR A 15 18.86 25.83 -15.29
C TYR A 15 18.61 26.91 -16.33
N ASP A 16 17.56 27.72 -16.14
CA ASP A 16 17.51 29.03 -16.79
C ASP A 16 18.62 29.92 -16.21
N LEU A 17 19.36 30.58 -17.09
CA LEU A 17 20.53 31.39 -16.74
C LEU A 17 20.17 32.58 -15.84
N ARG A 18 19.00 33.20 -16.06
CA ARG A 18 18.54 34.35 -15.26
C ARG A 18 18.08 33.89 -13.89
N GLU A 19 17.33 32.78 -13.83
CA GLU A 19 16.88 32.20 -12.56
C GLU A 19 18.08 31.82 -11.68
N LEU A 20 19.07 31.10 -12.24
CA LEU A 20 20.29 30.75 -11.52
C LEU A 20 21.03 32.00 -11.04
N ALA A 21 21.21 32.99 -11.92
CA ALA A 21 21.97 34.19 -11.59
C ALA A 21 21.29 35.03 -10.52
N PHE A 22 19.98 35.29 -10.63
CA PHE A 22 19.27 36.21 -9.75
C PHE A 22 18.88 35.56 -8.43
N GLU A 23 18.32 34.35 -8.46
CA GLU A 23 17.69 33.73 -7.29
C GLU A 23 18.67 32.86 -6.49
N HIS A 24 19.74 32.38 -7.12
CA HIS A 24 20.65 31.41 -6.48
C HIS A 24 22.08 31.93 -6.31
N VAL A 25 22.53 32.81 -7.19
CA VAL A 25 23.85 33.46 -7.08
C VAL A 25 23.73 34.89 -6.54
N GLY A 26 22.55 35.52 -6.59
CA GLY A 26 22.30 36.86 -6.04
C GLY A 26 22.81 38.00 -6.92
N MET A 27 22.89 37.80 -8.24
CA MET A 27 23.34 38.82 -9.20
C MET A 27 22.23 39.85 -9.51
N SER A 28 22.63 41.06 -9.92
CA SER A 28 21.71 42.14 -10.27
C SER A 28 20.84 41.80 -11.49
N ARG A 29 19.54 42.11 -11.41
CA ARG A 29 18.56 41.92 -12.49
C ARG A 29 18.80 42.81 -13.71
N ASN A 30 19.65 43.83 -13.58
CA ASN A 30 19.98 44.75 -14.67
C ASN A 30 21.05 44.21 -15.65
N TYR A 31 21.53 42.98 -15.44
CA TYR A 31 22.56 42.38 -16.29
C TYR A 31 21.98 41.67 -17.52
N THR A 32 22.60 41.91 -18.68
CA THR A 32 22.30 41.18 -19.92
C THR A 32 22.85 39.76 -19.84
N ALA A 33 22.32 38.84 -20.67
CA ALA A 33 22.79 37.45 -20.69
C ALA A 33 24.29 37.32 -20.96
N ALA A 34 24.87 38.21 -21.79
CA ALA A 34 26.31 38.23 -22.03
C ALA A 34 27.11 38.62 -20.78
N LEU A 35 26.63 39.63 -20.05
CA LEU A 35 27.26 40.08 -18.81
C LEU A 35 27.13 39.04 -17.68
N LEU A 36 25.99 38.33 -17.62
CA LEU A 36 25.79 37.21 -16.70
C LEU A 36 26.78 36.07 -16.95
N LYS A 37 26.98 35.67 -18.22
CA LYS A 37 27.98 34.64 -18.57
C LYS A 37 29.39 35.07 -18.16
N ALA A 38 29.78 36.31 -18.48
CA ALA A 38 31.09 36.84 -18.12
C ALA A 38 31.33 36.90 -16.61
N LYS A 39 30.29 37.23 -15.82
CA LYS A 39 30.38 37.29 -14.35
C LYS A 39 30.31 35.92 -13.67
N LEU A 40 29.64 34.94 -14.28
CA LEU A 40 29.60 33.57 -13.78
C LEU A 40 30.87 32.78 -14.12
N GLN A 41 31.56 33.12 -15.21
CA GLN A 41 32.72 32.37 -15.71
C GLN A 41 33.83 32.16 -14.66
N PRO A 42 34.25 33.15 -13.84
CA PRO A 42 35.28 32.94 -12.83
C PRO A 42 34.86 31.91 -11.77
N ALA A 43 33.62 32.00 -11.29
CA ALA A 43 33.09 31.05 -10.32
C ALA A 43 32.96 29.63 -10.91
N LEU A 44 32.61 29.52 -12.20
CA LEU A 44 32.57 28.23 -12.89
C LEU A 44 33.98 27.65 -13.07
N ALA A 45 34.96 28.46 -13.44
CA ALA A 45 36.36 28.05 -13.58
C ALA A 45 36.96 27.62 -12.25
N GLU A 46 36.62 28.29 -11.14
CA GLU A 46 37.00 27.85 -9.79
C GLU A 46 36.40 26.48 -9.47
N LEU A 47 35.12 26.26 -9.77
CA LEU A 47 34.44 24.99 -9.55
C LEU A 47 34.96 23.86 -10.45
N GLU A 48 35.38 24.16 -11.67
CA GLU A 48 36.10 23.23 -12.55
C GLU A 48 37.50 22.92 -12.01
N GLY A 49 38.21 23.94 -11.52
CA GLY A 49 39.58 23.82 -11.01
C GLY A 49 39.70 23.02 -9.71
N ILE A 50 38.64 22.99 -8.89
CA ILE A 50 38.56 22.12 -7.70
C ILE A 50 37.90 20.76 -8.00
N ASP A 51 37.75 20.39 -9.27
CA ASP A 51 37.09 19.15 -9.71
C ASP A 51 35.64 18.97 -9.20
N PHE A 52 34.95 20.07 -8.87
CA PHE A 52 33.54 20.02 -8.45
C PHE A 52 32.61 19.96 -9.67
N LEU A 53 32.97 20.62 -10.77
CA LEU A 53 32.27 20.55 -12.06
C LEU A 53 33.15 19.90 -13.12
N GLU A 54 32.53 19.22 -14.06
CA GLU A 54 33.21 18.78 -15.27
C GLU A 54 33.53 20.01 -16.16
N PRO A 55 34.77 20.13 -16.67
CA PRO A 55 35.13 21.17 -17.63
C PRO A 55 34.26 21.04 -18.88
N MET A 56 33.60 22.12 -19.28
CA MET A 56 32.81 22.16 -20.51
C MET A 56 33.08 23.45 -21.27
N THR A 57 33.02 23.37 -22.60
CA THR A 57 33.14 24.55 -23.44
C THR A 57 31.92 25.46 -23.27
N ALA A 58 32.08 26.76 -23.54
CA ALA A 58 30.97 27.71 -23.46
C ALA A 58 29.80 27.37 -24.40
N ALA A 59 30.08 26.70 -25.54
CA ALA A 59 29.08 26.27 -26.50
C ALA A 59 28.20 25.14 -25.96
N GLU A 60 28.79 24.19 -25.21
CA GLU A 60 28.07 23.08 -24.59
C GLU A 60 27.39 23.51 -23.30
N ARG A 61 27.99 24.46 -22.57
CA ARG A 61 27.51 24.95 -21.28
C ARG A 61 26.28 25.84 -21.41
N TYR A 62 26.16 26.62 -22.50
CA TYR A 62 25.07 27.58 -22.67
C TYR A 62 24.22 27.31 -23.92
N THR A 63 22.96 26.96 -23.73
CA THR A 63 22.02 26.73 -24.84
C THR A 63 21.04 27.89 -24.97
N LYS A 64 20.85 28.43 -26.18
CA LYS A 64 19.88 29.50 -26.43
C LYS A 64 18.49 28.90 -26.61
N THR A 65 17.56 29.26 -25.73
CA THR A 65 16.17 28.76 -25.75
C THR A 65 15.18 29.77 -26.33
N GLY A 66 15.54 31.05 -26.43
CA GLY A 66 14.70 32.09 -27.01
C GLY A 66 15.37 33.46 -27.12
N ARG A 67 14.59 34.52 -27.37
CA ARG A 67 15.09 35.91 -27.40
C ARG A 67 15.47 36.35 -25.97
N GLY A 68 16.76 36.28 -25.65
CA GLY A 68 17.30 36.71 -24.35
C GLY A 68 17.18 35.69 -23.22
N ALA A 69 16.61 34.52 -23.49
CA ALA A 69 16.54 33.36 -22.59
C ALA A 69 17.63 32.35 -22.98
N TRP A 70 18.33 31.86 -21.96
CA TRP A 70 19.47 30.96 -22.09
C TRP A 70 19.40 29.94 -20.97
N ASN A 71 19.72 28.70 -21.29
CA ASN A 71 19.94 27.68 -20.27
C ASN A 71 21.44 27.51 -20.02
N ILE A 72 21.77 27.13 -18.79
CA ILE A 72 23.11 26.72 -18.38
C ILE A 72 23.07 25.26 -17.91
N ARG A 73 23.92 24.43 -18.50
CA ARG A 73 24.13 23.03 -18.14
C ARG A 73 25.32 22.90 -17.20
N LEU A 74 25.15 22.19 -16.09
CA LEU A 74 26.16 21.96 -15.07
C LEU A 74 26.20 20.46 -14.75
N ILE A 75 27.37 19.84 -14.90
CA ILE A 75 27.60 18.43 -14.59
C ILE A 75 28.61 18.37 -13.45
N ARG A 76 28.27 17.65 -12.39
CA ARG A 76 29.22 17.36 -11.30
C ARG A 76 30.19 16.31 -11.79
N LYS A 77 31.49 16.59 -11.65
CA LYS A 77 32.53 15.59 -11.89
C LYS A 77 32.41 14.53 -10.78
N LEU A 78 31.87 13.37 -11.14
CA LEU A 78 31.94 12.17 -10.31
C LEU A 78 33.30 11.51 -10.54
N PRO A 79 33.96 10.95 -9.52
CA PRO A 79 35.13 10.11 -9.77
C PRO A 79 34.72 8.98 -10.71
N ALA A 80 35.46 8.82 -11.79
CA ALA A 80 35.16 7.84 -12.83
C ALA A 80 35.03 6.42 -12.23
N PRO A 81 34.03 5.62 -12.63
CA PRO A 81 34.03 4.19 -12.36
C PRO A 81 35.21 3.57 -13.11
N ALA A 82 36.18 3.03 -12.39
CA ALA A 82 37.38 2.45 -13.00
C ALA A 82 37.11 1.02 -13.51
N GLU A 83 37.27 0.82 -14.81
CA GLU A 83 37.60 -0.44 -15.50
C GLU A 83 38.96 -0.19 -16.21
N THR A 84 40.05 -0.97 -16.13
CA THR A 84 40.34 -2.33 -15.63
C THR A 84 41.85 -2.57 -15.34
N LYS A 85 42.14 -3.21 -14.19
CA LYS A 85 43.26 -4.15 -13.78
C LYS A 85 44.75 -3.73 -13.67
N PRO A 86 45.57 -4.45 -12.85
CA PRO A 86 45.30 -5.14 -11.56
C PRO A 86 46.42 -5.01 -10.49
N ALA A 87 46.05 -4.79 -9.21
CA ALA A 87 46.76 -5.13 -7.95
C ALA A 87 46.31 -4.12 -6.87
N GLU A 88 45.85 -4.41 -5.67
CA GLU A 88 45.71 -5.61 -4.84
C GLU A 88 44.48 -5.38 -3.94
N THR A 89 43.78 -6.45 -3.63
CA THR A 89 42.52 -6.53 -2.87
C THR A 89 42.56 -5.86 -1.49
N LYS A 90 41.74 -4.81 -1.29
CA LYS A 90 40.98 -4.58 -0.04
C LYS A 90 39.50 -4.35 -0.40
N PRO A 91 38.53 -4.91 0.35
CA PRO A 91 37.15 -5.05 -0.11
C PRO A 91 36.47 -3.68 -0.28
N ALA A 92 35.74 -3.53 -1.38
CA ALA A 92 34.85 -2.41 -1.64
C ALA A 92 33.89 -2.20 -0.46
N GLU A 93 33.80 -0.97 0.06
CA GLU A 93 32.68 -0.60 0.91
C GLU A 93 31.40 -0.69 0.07
N PRO A 94 30.43 -1.52 0.47
CA PRO A 94 29.24 -1.77 -0.33
C PRO A 94 28.45 -0.47 -0.50
N GLU A 95 27.86 -0.29 -1.68
CA GLU A 95 26.85 0.73 -1.91
C GLU A 95 25.89 0.76 -0.73
N SER A 96 25.70 1.94 -0.14
CA SER A 96 24.89 2.06 1.05
C SER A 96 23.51 1.46 0.80
N THR A 97 23.27 0.34 1.49
CA THR A 97 22.00 -0.36 1.44
C THR A 97 20.88 0.65 1.74
N GLY A 98 19.68 0.48 1.18
CA GLY A 98 18.59 1.47 1.37
C GLY A 98 18.37 1.85 2.85
N LEU A 99 18.65 0.91 3.76
CA LEU A 99 18.57 1.08 5.20
C LEU A 99 19.64 2.01 5.79
N GLU A 100 20.88 2.01 5.28
CA GLU A 100 21.92 2.94 5.71
C GLU A 100 21.52 4.39 5.37
N ARG A 101 20.95 4.60 4.18
CA ARG A 101 20.43 5.91 3.77
C ARG A 101 19.32 6.39 4.68
N GLU A 102 18.38 5.52 5.03
CA GLU A 102 17.30 5.83 5.97
C GLU A 102 17.81 6.23 7.37
N LEU A 103 18.90 5.61 7.84
CA LEU A 103 19.54 5.98 9.10
C LEU A 103 20.23 7.34 9.01
N VAL A 104 20.93 7.62 7.90
CA VAL A 104 21.61 8.90 7.68
C VAL A 104 20.63 10.06 7.58
N GLU A 105 19.50 9.89 6.89
CA GLU A 105 18.42 10.88 6.82
C GLU A 105 17.86 11.25 8.22
N ARG A 106 17.96 10.34 9.17
CA ARG A 106 17.53 10.54 10.57
C ARG A 106 18.65 11.05 11.48
N GLY A 107 19.81 11.39 10.91
CA GLY A 107 20.92 12.03 11.60
C GLY A 107 22.00 11.08 12.12
N VAL A 108 21.95 9.78 11.78
CA VAL A 108 23.04 8.84 12.09
C VAL A 108 24.21 9.13 11.12
N THR A 109 25.45 9.10 11.60
CA THR A 109 26.60 9.29 10.69
C THR A 109 26.76 8.10 9.76
N GLN A 110 27.29 8.32 8.55
CA GLN A 110 27.45 7.25 7.56
C GLN A 110 28.26 6.05 8.07
N ALA A 111 29.35 6.31 8.81
CA ALA A 111 30.16 5.27 9.42
C ALA A 111 29.36 4.41 10.42
N VAL A 112 28.55 5.05 11.27
CA VAL A 112 27.71 4.34 12.24
C VAL A 112 26.55 3.63 11.54
N ALA A 113 25.95 4.20 10.50
CA ALA A 113 24.90 3.54 9.73
C ALA A 113 25.42 2.25 9.07
N ALA A 114 26.61 2.29 8.47
CA ALA A 114 27.25 1.12 7.87
C ALA A 114 27.62 0.05 8.91
N GLU A 115 28.11 0.45 10.09
CA GLU A 115 28.33 -0.44 11.24
C GLU A 115 27.01 -1.14 11.65
N LEU A 116 25.96 -0.36 11.87
CA LEU A 116 24.68 -0.90 12.35
C LEU A 116 24.04 -1.87 11.36
N VAL A 117 24.06 -1.57 10.06
CA VAL A 117 23.48 -2.46 9.06
C VAL A 117 24.29 -3.75 8.88
N ARG A 118 25.61 -3.69 9.09
CA ARG A 118 26.46 -4.89 9.07
C ARG A 118 26.19 -5.80 10.26
N ASP A 119 26.07 -5.22 11.46
CA ASP A 119 26.12 -5.98 12.71
C ASP A 119 24.73 -6.29 13.28
N VAL A 120 23.68 -5.59 12.84
CA VAL A 120 22.32 -5.72 13.37
C VAL A 120 21.34 -6.19 12.29
N PRO A 121 20.47 -7.19 12.57
CA PRO A 121 19.46 -7.63 11.62
C PRO A 121 18.57 -6.49 11.13
N ALA A 122 18.32 -6.45 9.82
CA ALA A 122 17.55 -5.37 9.17
C ALA A 122 16.17 -5.14 9.81
N ASP A 123 15.48 -6.19 10.27
CA ASP A 123 14.16 -6.06 10.90
C ASP A 123 14.21 -5.36 12.25
N ARG A 124 15.28 -5.54 13.02
CA ARG A 124 15.50 -4.81 14.27
C ARG A 124 15.75 -3.34 13.99
N ILE A 125 16.56 -3.02 12.99
CA ILE A 125 16.81 -1.64 12.58
C ILE A 125 15.49 -0.97 12.16
N ARG A 126 14.72 -1.61 11.27
CA ARG A 126 13.40 -1.10 10.82
C ARG A 126 12.44 -0.88 12.00
N ARG A 127 12.36 -1.82 12.94
CA ARG A 127 11.53 -1.68 14.15
C ARG A 127 11.94 -0.46 14.97
N GLN A 128 13.23 -0.26 15.22
CA GLN A 128 13.73 0.87 16.01
C GLN A 128 13.52 2.20 15.29
N VAL A 129 13.68 2.23 13.96
CA VAL A 129 13.30 3.38 13.13
C VAL A 129 11.84 3.75 13.33
N GLU A 130 10.91 2.79 13.26
CA GLU A 130 9.48 3.07 13.48
C GLU A 130 9.19 3.61 14.89
N VAL A 131 9.82 3.04 15.92
CA VAL A 131 9.67 3.49 17.32
C VAL A 131 10.16 4.93 17.50
N VAL A 132 11.34 5.24 16.96
CA VAL A 132 11.96 6.56 17.06
C VAL A 132 11.15 7.61 16.29
N ASP A 133 10.68 7.27 15.10
CA ASP A 133 9.81 8.15 14.30
C ASP A 133 8.49 8.44 15.03
N TRP A 134 7.89 7.45 15.70
CA TRP A 134 6.70 7.64 16.54
C TRP A 134 6.99 8.51 17.77
N LEU A 135 8.14 8.30 18.43
CA LEU A 135 8.55 9.11 19.59
C LEU A 135 8.78 10.57 19.19
N ARG A 136 9.36 10.82 18.01
CA ARG A 136 9.56 12.16 17.47
C ARG A 136 8.23 12.86 17.23
N GLN A 137 7.22 12.15 16.73
CA GLN A 137 5.89 12.71 16.43
C GLN A 137 5.06 12.94 17.70
N THR A 138 5.04 11.98 18.62
CA THR A 138 4.17 12.01 19.81
C THR A 138 4.80 12.69 21.03
N LYS A 139 6.13 12.66 21.14
CA LYS A 139 6.91 13.18 22.28
C LYS A 139 8.18 13.92 21.79
N PRO A 140 8.05 15.01 21.00
CA PRO A 140 9.19 15.68 20.35
C PRO A 140 10.24 16.21 21.33
N LYS A 141 9.85 16.57 22.57
CA LYS A 141 10.78 17.05 23.61
C LYS A 141 11.63 15.95 24.26
N ARG A 142 11.33 14.67 24.00
CA ARG A 142 12.00 13.53 24.64
C ARG A 142 13.36 13.21 24.01
N ILE A 143 13.56 13.55 22.74
CA ILE A 143 14.77 13.23 21.98
C ILE A 143 15.46 14.53 21.60
N LYS A 144 16.64 14.79 22.19
CA LYS A 144 17.45 15.99 21.88
C LYS A 144 18.28 15.81 20.60
N ASP A 145 18.84 14.62 20.42
CA ASP A 145 19.59 14.21 19.23
C ASP A 145 18.99 12.91 18.69
N LEU A 146 18.35 13.00 17.53
CA LEU A 146 17.65 11.89 16.90
C LEU A 146 18.61 10.80 16.43
N GLY A 147 19.76 11.19 15.87
CA GLY A 147 20.74 10.27 15.31
C GLY A 147 21.45 9.47 16.40
N ALA A 148 21.93 10.16 17.44
CA ALA A 148 22.56 9.50 18.58
C ALA A 148 21.59 8.57 19.31
N TYR A 149 20.35 9.01 19.51
CA TYR A 149 19.32 8.19 20.14
C TYR A 149 18.96 6.96 19.30
N LEU A 150 18.77 7.13 17.98
CA LEU A 150 18.45 6.03 17.07
C LEU A 150 19.57 4.99 17.03
N ALA A 151 20.83 5.42 16.92
CA ALA A 151 21.97 4.50 16.95
C ALA A 151 22.03 3.71 18.26
N GLN A 152 21.80 4.38 19.41
CA GLN A 152 21.76 3.70 20.71
C GLN A 152 20.58 2.73 20.82
N ALA A 153 19.39 3.12 20.37
CA ALA A 153 18.19 2.28 20.39
C ALA A 153 18.38 1.02 19.53
N ILE A 154 19.04 1.15 18.38
CA ILE A 154 19.41 0.01 17.53
C ILE A 154 20.40 -0.90 18.24
N ARG A 155 21.50 -0.37 18.81
CA ARG A 155 22.52 -1.19 19.50
C ARG A 155 22.01 -1.90 20.75
N GLN A 156 21.14 -1.26 21.52
CA GLN A 156 20.67 -1.77 22.82
C GLN A 156 19.29 -2.45 22.75
N ASP A 157 18.68 -2.48 21.57
CA ASP A 157 17.33 -3.02 21.34
C ASP A 157 16.27 -2.46 22.29
N PHE A 158 16.11 -1.14 22.29
CA PHE A 158 15.15 -0.51 23.19
C PHE A 158 13.75 -1.10 23.03
N ALA A 159 13.13 -1.44 24.17
CA ALA A 159 11.76 -1.90 24.19
C ALA A 159 10.83 -0.78 23.65
N PRO A 160 9.82 -1.14 22.84
CA PRO A 160 8.83 -0.18 22.39
C PRO A 160 8.16 0.52 23.58
N PRO A 161 8.00 1.85 23.54
CA PRO A 161 7.33 2.59 24.62
C PRO A 161 5.84 2.22 24.69
N ALA A 162 5.25 2.37 25.89
CA ALA A 162 3.82 2.16 26.08
C ALA A 162 2.98 2.99 25.09
N GLY A 163 2.04 2.32 24.42
CA GLY A 163 1.16 2.92 23.41
C GLY A 163 1.72 2.93 21.98
N PHE A 164 2.97 2.52 21.75
CA PHE A 164 3.46 2.29 20.39
C PHE A 164 2.81 1.04 19.80
N LYS A 165 2.22 1.18 18.61
CA LYS A 165 1.78 0.06 17.77
C LYS A 165 2.59 0.06 16.48
N GLY A 166 3.31 -1.02 16.24
CA GLY A 166 4.11 -1.18 15.03
C GLY A 166 3.25 -1.10 13.77
N ARG A 167 3.85 -0.79 12.62
CA ARG A 167 3.11 -0.76 11.34
C ARG A 167 2.43 -2.10 11.05
N ALA A 168 3.14 -3.22 11.28
CA ALA A 168 2.62 -4.55 11.08
C ALA A 168 1.41 -4.85 11.99
N GLU A 169 1.49 -4.45 13.27
CA GLU A 169 0.39 -4.63 14.22
C GLU A 169 -0.84 -3.79 13.84
N ARG A 170 -0.64 -2.54 13.41
CA ARG A 170 -1.72 -1.67 12.90
C ARG A 170 -2.36 -2.26 11.65
N ALA A 171 -1.57 -2.71 10.69
CA ALA A 171 -2.07 -3.32 9.46
C ALA A 171 -2.86 -4.61 9.76
N ALA A 172 -2.38 -5.46 10.67
CA ALA A 172 -3.10 -6.67 11.08
C ALA A 172 -4.43 -6.35 11.80
N ALA A 173 -4.42 -5.35 12.68
CA ALA A 173 -5.62 -4.88 13.36
C ALA A 173 -6.65 -4.31 12.36
N GLU A 174 -6.20 -3.48 11.42
CA GLU A 174 -7.06 -2.93 10.36
C GLU A 174 -7.61 -4.02 9.45
N ALA A 175 -6.80 -4.99 9.03
CA ALA A 175 -7.26 -6.11 8.22
C ALA A 175 -8.31 -6.95 8.94
N THR A 176 -8.11 -7.22 10.23
CA THR A 176 -9.08 -7.95 11.07
C THR A 176 -10.38 -7.16 11.22
N ALA A 177 -10.29 -5.85 11.48
CA ALA A 177 -11.46 -4.98 11.60
C ALA A 177 -12.25 -4.92 10.29
N ARG A 178 -11.58 -4.81 9.14
CA ARG A 178 -12.21 -4.84 7.82
C ARG A 178 -12.89 -6.19 7.55
N ALA A 179 -12.21 -7.30 7.81
CA ALA A 179 -12.78 -8.64 7.61
C ALA A 179 -14.03 -8.86 8.47
N GLU A 180 -14.03 -8.36 9.71
CA GLU A 180 -15.20 -8.44 10.60
C GLU A 180 -16.33 -7.52 10.14
N GLN A 181 -16.03 -6.30 9.67
CA GLN A 181 -17.01 -5.41 9.06
C GLN A 181 -17.66 -6.03 7.82
N ASP A 182 -16.85 -6.60 6.92
CA ASP A 182 -17.33 -7.27 5.71
C ASP A 182 -18.23 -8.47 6.08
N ARG A 183 -17.82 -9.27 7.08
CA ARG A 183 -18.62 -10.40 7.57
C ARG A 183 -19.95 -9.92 8.17
N GLN A 184 -19.95 -8.86 8.96
CA GLN A 184 -21.17 -8.28 9.53
C GLN A 184 -22.08 -7.71 8.44
N GLU A 185 -21.53 -7.04 7.44
CA GLU A 185 -22.32 -6.52 6.33
C GLU A 185 -22.92 -7.64 5.48
N GLN A 186 -22.14 -8.69 5.19
CA GLN A 186 -22.64 -9.88 4.49
C GLN A 186 -23.76 -10.55 5.29
N ALA A 187 -23.60 -10.71 6.61
CA ALA A 187 -24.63 -11.26 7.48
C ALA A 187 -25.91 -10.39 7.48
N ARG A 188 -25.76 -9.06 7.55
CA ARG A 188 -26.90 -8.13 7.45
C ARG A 188 -27.61 -8.22 6.11
N ARG A 189 -26.86 -8.27 5.01
CA ARG A 189 -27.41 -8.41 3.65
C ARG A 189 -28.10 -9.76 3.48
N ALA A 190 -27.54 -10.84 4.01
CA ALA A 190 -28.15 -12.17 3.98
C ALA A 190 -29.47 -12.20 4.76
N THR A 191 -29.48 -11.65 5.99
CA THR A 191 -30.69 -11.54 6.81
C THR A 191 -31.75 -10.67 6.13
N ALA A 192 -31.38 -9.52 5.56
CA ALA A 192 -32.31 -8.65 4.85
C ALA A 192 -32.91 -9.33 3.60
N ARG A 193 -32.10 -10.09 2.85
CA ARG A 193 -32.57 -10.88 1.71
C ARG A 193 -33.53 -11.99 2.15
N ALA A 194 -33.19 -12.74 3.20
CA ALA A 194 -34.04 -13.78 3.74
C ALA A 194 -35.36 -13.23 4.27
N GLN A 195 -35.35 -12.05 4.91
CA GLN A 195 -36.57 -11.38 5.35
C GLN A 195 -37.42 -10.93 4.16
N ALA A 196 -36.83 -10.26 3.17
CA ALA A 196 -37.56 -9.84 1.98
C ALA A 196 -38.17 -11.03 1.21
N GLU A 197 -37.49 -12.17 1.18
CA GLU A 197 -38.03 -13.41 0.62
C GLU A 197 -39.26 -13.91 1.42
N ARG A 198 -39.14 -13.97 2.75
CA ARG A 198 -40.27 -14.34 3.63
C ARG A 198 -41.46 -13.40 3.45
N ASP A 199 -41.21 -12.10 3.38
CA ASP A 199 -42.26 -11.10 3.18
C ASP A 199 -42.97 -11.29 1.84
N ARG A 200 -42.24 -11.63 0.77
CA ARG A 200 -42.82 -11.93 -0.55
C ARG A 200 -43.68 -13.19 -0.54
N VAL A 201 -43.21 -14.26 0.12
CA VAL A 201 -43.96 -15.51 0.27
C VAL A 201 -45.26 -15.26 1.05
N GLN A 202 -45.15 -14.53 2.16
CA GLN A 202 -46.30 -14.19 2.99
C GLN A 202 -47.31 -13.32 2.22
N ALA A 203 -46.85 -12.28 1.54
CA ALA A 203 -47.72 -11.40 0.74
C ALA A 203 -48.44 -12.18 -0.37
N TYR A 204 -47.75 -13.11 -1.03
CA TYR A 204 -48.37 -13.98 -2.03
C TYR A 204 -49.46 -14.86 -1.43
N TRP A 205 -49.20 -15.49 -0.29
CA TRP A 205 -50.18 -16.33 0.40
C TRP A 205 -51.40 -15.53 0.87
N GLU A 206 -51.18 -14.35 1.45
CA GLU A 206 -52.25 -13.49 1.96
C GLU A 206 -53.15 -12.95 0.85
N ALA A 207 -52.60 -12.70 -0.35
CA ALA A 207 -53.38 -12.26 -1.50
C ALA A 207 -54.31 -13.33 -2.10
N LEU A 208 -54.11 -14.62 -1.77
CA LEU A 208 -54.94 -15.70 -2.32
C LEU A 208 -56.27 -15.84 -1.58
N PRO A 209 -57.39 -16.08 -2.29
CA PRO A 209 -58.67 -16.44 -1.66
C PRO A 209 -58.64 -17.86 -1.06
N PRO A 210 -59.54 -18.20 -0.13
CA PRO A 210 -59.52 -19.46 0.62
C PRO A 210 -59.47 -20.72 -0.25
N GLU A 211 -60.16 -20.73 -1.38
CA GLU A 211 -60.22 -21.87 -2.31
C GLU A 211 -58.86 -22.09 -2.99
N ARG A 212 -58.22 -20.99 -3.40
CA ARG A 212 -56.87 -21.02 -4.00
C ARG A 212 -55.81 -21.44 -2.97
N ARG A 213 -55.97 -21.03 -1.71
CA ARG A 213 -55.09 -21.43 -0.59
C ARG A 213 -55.15 -22.94 -0.35
N ALA A 214 -56.34 -23.52 -0.29
CA ALA A 214 -56.52 -24.96 -0.13
C ALA A 214 -55.95 -25.76 -1.32
N ALA A 215 -56.16 -25.29 -2.55
CA ALA A 215 -55.58 -25.90 -3.74
C ALA A 215 -54.05 -25.84 -3.74
N LEU A 216 -53.48 -24.73 -3.27
CA LEU A 216 -52.02 -24.56 -3.17
C LEU A 216 -51.41 -25.47 -2.12
N ASP A 217 -52.04 -25.62 -0.94
CA ASP A 217 -51.57 -26.57 0.08
C ASP A 217 -51.60 -28.02 -0.43
N ALA A 218 -52.64 -28.41 -1.17
CA ALA A 218 -52.73 -29.73 -1.79
C ALA A 218 -51.63 -29.94 -2.85
N ALA A 219 -51.41 -28.94 -3.71
CA ALA A 219 -50.33 -28.97 -4.71
C ALA A 219 -48.94 -29.00 -4.07
N ALA A 220 -48.74 -28.29 -2.95
CA ALA A 220 -47.50 -28.28 -2.20
C ALA A 220 -47.17 -29.65 -1.60
N LEU A 221 -48.18 -30.36 -1.07
CA LEU A 221 -48.02 -31.72 -0.55
C LEU A 221 -47.77 -32.75 -1.66
N ASP A 222 -48.43 -32.60 -2.81
CA ASP A 222 -48.26 -33.49 -3.96
C ASP A 222 -46.85 -33.38 -4.56
N GLN A 223 -46.32 -32.16 -4.65
CA GLN A 223 -44.99 -31.87 -5.20
C GLN A 223 -43.88 -31.83 -4.15
N ALA A 224 -44.16 -32.25 -2.91
CA ALA A 224 -43.20 -32.33 -1.83
C ALA A 224 -42.18 -33.45 -2.10
N ASP A 225 -40.95 -33.27 -1.62
CA ASP A 225 -39.97 -34.35 -1.63
C ASP A 225 -40.47 -35.53 -0.76
N PRO A 226 -40.16 -36.79 -1.12
CA PRO A 226 -40.69 -37.97 -0.41
C PRO A 226 -40.44 -37.96 1.10
N ALA A 227 -39.29 -37.41 1.52
CA ALA A 227 -38.94 -37.28 2.94
C ALA A 227 -39.84 -36.28 3.69
N ASP A 228 -40.11 -35.11 3.10
CA ASP A 228 -40.95 -34.07 3.72
C ASP A 228 -42.42 -34.49 3.75
N ARG A 229 -42.87 -35.18 2.70
CA ARG A 229 -44.20 -35.79 2.66
C ARG A 229 -44.38 -36.85 3.74
N ALA A 230 -43.42 -37.76 3.88
CA ALA A 230 -43.45 -38.77 4.94
C ALA A 230 -43.46 -38.14 6.34
N ALA A 231 -42.69 -37.06 6.55
CA ALA A 231 -42.69 -36.32 7.81
C ALA A 231 -44.05 -35.65 8.11
N TYR A 232 -44.71 -35.08 7.10
CA TYR A 232 -46.07 -34.54 7.23
C TYR A 232 -47.10 -35.62 7.56
N GLU A 233 -47.03 -36.78 6.89
CA GLU A 233 -47.94 -37.91 7.09
C GLU A 233 -47.75 -38.58 8.47
N ALA A 234 -46.51 -38.66 8.95
CA ALA A 234 -46.16 -39.19 10.27
C ALA A 234 -46.54 -38.24 11.43
N ALA A 235 -46.78 -36.95 11.15
CA ALA A 235 -47.15 -35.98 12.17
C ALA A 235 -48.60 -36.17 12.64
N THR A 236 -48.77 -36.83 13.78
CA THR A 236 -50.09 -37.08 14.40
C THR A 236 -50.60 -35.89 15.21
N ALA A 237 -49.70 -35.09 15.79
CA ALA A 237 -50.07 -33.92 16.58
C ALA A 237 -50.53 -32.75 15.68
N PRO A 238 -51.73 -32.17 15.91
CA PRO A 238 -52.25 -31.09 15.06
C PRO A 238 -51.35 -29.86 14.92
N PRO A 239 -50.66 -29.36 15.96
CA PRO A 239 -49.73 -28.24 15.83
C PRO A 239 -48.54 -28.56 14.92
N LEU A 240 -48.00 -29.78 15.07
CA LEU A 240 -46.84 -30.25 14.30
C LEU A 240 -47.20 -30.42 12.81
N ARG A 241 -48.38 -30.98 12.54
CA ARG A 241 -48.88 -31.16 11.17
C ARG A 241 -49.09 -29.82 10.45
N ARG A 242 -49.62 -28.81 11.15
CA ARG A 242 -49.75 -27.44 10.61
C ARG A 242 -48.40 -26.80 10.30
N MET A 243 -47.40 -27.05 11.15
CA MET A 243 -46.03 -26.56 10.92
C MET A 243 -45.42 -27.16 9.65
N PHE A 244 -45.54 -28.48 9.45
CA PHE A 244 -45.06 -29.13 8.23
C PHE A 244 -45.82 -28.67 6.99
N GLN A 245 -47.15 -28.52 7.07
CA GLN A 245 -47.95 -27.96 5.98
C GLN A 245 -47.49 -26.55 5.58
N ALA A 246 -47.25 -25.69 6.57
CA ALA A 246 -46.73 -24.34 6.31
C ALA A 246 -45.34 -24.38 5.65
N GLY A 247 -44.44 -25.28 6.08
CA GLY A 247 -43.13 -25.46 5.46
C GLY A 247 -43.21 -25.88 3.99
N LEU A 248 -44.02 -26.89 3.69
CA LEU A 248 -44.26 -27.39 2.32
C LEU A 248 -44.86 -26.30 1.43
N ARG A 249 -45.87 -25.60 1.94
CA ARG A 249 -46.50 -24.47 1.26
C ARG A 249 -45.49 -23.39 0.93
N ASP A 250 -44.73 -22.92 1.91
CA ASP A 250 -43.78 -21.83 1.71
C ASP A 250 -42.69 -22.24 0.71
N ALA A 251 -42.24 -23.51 0.72
CA ALA A 251 -41.31 -24.04 -0.28
C ALA A 251 -41.92 -24.05 -1.70
N HIS A 252 -43.19 -24.44 -1.82
CA HIS A 252 -43.91 -24.43 -3.09
C HIS A 252 -44.11 -23.00 -3.63
N ILE A 253 -44.49 -22.04 -2.76
CA ILE A 253 -44.62 -20.62 -3.14
C ILE A 253 -43.28 -20.04 -3.60
N ARG A 254 -42.16 -20.35 -2.93
CA ARG A 254 -40.82 -19.96 -3.41
C ARG A 254 -40.55 -20.44 -4.83
N ARG A 255 -41.06 -21.61 -5.21
CA ARG A 255 -40.91 -22.19 -6.57
C ARG A 255 -41.67 -21.36 -7.58
N LEU A 256 -42.93 -21.06 -7.27
CA LEU A 256 -43.80 -20.24 -8.12
C LEU A 256 -43.25 -18.82 -8.31
N LEU A 257 -42.65 -18.25 -7.28
CA LEU A 257 -42.07 -16.90 -7.31
C LEU A 257 -40.63 -16.85 -7.86
N GLY A 258 -40.03 -17.99 -8.22
CA GLY A 258 -38.65 -18.05 -8.69
C GLY A 258 -37.62 -17.63 -7.63
N LEU A 259 -37.93 -17.80 -6.34
CA LEU A 259 -37.10 -17.41 -5.19
C LEU A 259 -36.14 -18.52 -4.75
N PHE A 260 -35.95 -19.57 -5.55
CA PHE A 260 -35.00 -20.62 -5.21
C PHE A 260 -33.58 -20.06 -5.17
N PRO A 261 -32.74 -20.47 -4.20
CA PRO A 261 -31.32 -20.21 -4.30
C PRO A 261 -30.84 -20.83 -5.62
N SER A 262 -30.15 -20.05 -6.47
CA SER A 262 -29.23 -20.66 -7.43
C SER A 262 -28.38 -21.61 -6.62
N ALA A 263 -28.52 -22.92 -6.86
CA ALA A 263 -27.70 -23.90 -6.21
C ALA A 263 -26.24 -23.47 -6.38
N PRO A 264 -25.37 -23.60 -5.36
CA PRO A 264 -23.95 -23.61 -5.66
C PRO A 264 -23.75 -24.70 -6.69
N ASP A 265 -23.03 -24.40 -7.78
CA ASP A 265 -22.58 -25.39 -8.75
C ASP A 265 -22.14 -26.63 -7.98
N ARG A 266 -22.98 -27.67 -7.96
CA ARG A 266 -22.51 -29.01 -7.67
C ARG A 266 -21.74 -29.36 -8.92
N GLU A 267 -20.49 -28.90 -8.98
CA GLU A 267 -19.48 -29.49 -9.84
C GLU A 267 -19.66 -31.00 -9.70
N ILE A 268 -20.13 -31.59 -10.78
CA ILE A 268 -20.19 -33.03 -10.95
C ILE A 268 -18.73 -33.45 -11.01
N GLY A 269 -18.15 -33.67 -9.83
CA GLY A 269 -16.91 -34.39 -9.63
C GLY A 269 -17.14 -35.84 -10.02
N ARG A 270 -17.19 -36.09 -11.34
CA ARG A 270 -17.05 -37.40 -11.94
C ARG A 270 -15.58 -37.80 -11.75
N GLY A 271 -15.24 -38.22 -10.52
CA GLY A 271 -13.98 -38.91 -10.24
C GLY A 271 -14.01 -40.29 -10.90
N PRO A 272 -12.94 -40.73 -11.57
CA PRO A 272 -12.94 -41.98 -12.31
C PRO A 272 -13.00 -43.18 -11.35
N MET A 273 -13.82 -44.17 -11.73
CA MET A 273 -13.78 -45.50 -11.15
C MET A 273 -12.42 -46.14 -11.45
N GLU A 274 -11.55 -46.26 -10.44
CA GLU A 274 -10.47 -47.23 -10.47
C GLU A 274 -10.99 -48.58 -9.96
N SER A 275 -10.94 -49.54 -10.87
CA SER A 275 -11.20 -50.95 -10.63
C SER A 275 -10.00 -51.57 -9.90
N GLN A 276 -10.24 -52.16 -8.73
CA GLN A 276 -9.48 -53.30 -8.23
C GLN A 276 -10.42 -54.14 -7.34
N VAL A 277 -10.90 -55.28 -7.85
CA VAL A 277 -10.52 -56.66 -7.46
C VAL A 277 -10.88 -57.58 -8.62
#